data_AF-A0A7V4LCP9-F1
#
_entry.id   AF-A0A7V4LCP9-F1
#
_cell.length_a   1.000
_cell.length_b   1.000
_cell.length_c   1.000
_cell.angle_alpha   90.00
_cell.angle_beta   90.00
_cell.angle_gamma   90.00
#
_symmetry.space_group_name_H-M   'P 1'
#
loop_
_entity.id
_entity.type
_entity.pdbx_description
1 polymer ?
#
loop_
_entity_poly.entity_id
_entity_poly.type
_entity_poly.pdbx_seq_one_letter_code
_entity_poly.pdbx_strand_id
1 'polypeptide(L)'
;MNLLSACSYTLILLGLSSLFMAEIISPVLFIFVLVLVFCSPFRQSLGLVFGRGAINSVVLVITLWLLFNAFYFGADVLAQLLTFSLTLLVAILYSPKAYRDHLQILLICVFYLLAATLKIATLSFLIMLLAFVVVGIAYLNLLNIRREELRCEPIHQL
;
A
#
# COMPACT_ATOMS: atom_id res chain seq x y z
N MET A 1 -14.02 -11.65 -6.65
CA MET A 1 -12.93 -10.89 -6.01
C MET A 1 -12.31 -11.80 -4.95
N ASN A 2 -11.00 -12.09 -5.01
CA ASN A 2 -10.39 -13.07 -4.11
C ASN A 2 -10.28 -12.50 -2.69
N LEU A 3 -10.51 -13.31 -1.66
CA LEU A 3 -10.46 -12.87 -0.25
C LEU A 3 -9.15 -12.15 0.11
N LEU A 4 -8.03 -12.64 -0.42
CA LEU A 4 -6.70 -12.02 -0.30
C LEU A 4 -6.65 -10.58 -0.84
N SER A 5 -7.31 -10.33 -1.97
CA SER A 5 -7.38 -8.98 -2.56
C SER A 5 -8.19 -8.03 -1.68
N ALA A 6 -9.32 -8.49 -1.13
CA ALA A 6 -10.12 -7.71 -0.20
C ALA A 6 -9.31 -7.31 1.04
N CYS A 7 -8.62 -8.27 1.68
CA CYS A 7 -7.73 -7.97 2.80
C CYS A 7 -6.62 -6.97 2.46
N SER A 8 -6.00 -7.08 1.28
CA SER A 8 -4.97 -6.11 0.86
C SER A 8 -5.51 -4.69 0.74
N TYR A 9 -6.71 -4.51 0.16
CA TYR A 9 -7.35 -3.19 0.06
C TYR A 9 -7.74 -2.66 1.43
N THR A 10 -8.24 -3.50 2.33
CA THR A 10 -8.55 -3.10 3.71
C THR A 10 -7.30 -2.63 4.46
N LEU A 11 -6.17 -3.33 4.33
CA LEU A 11 -4.90 -2.91 4.92
C LEU A 11 -4.42 -1.57 4.38
N ILE A 12 -4.55 -1.35 3.08
CA ILE A 12 -4.19 -0.09 2.44
C ILE A 12 -5.09 1.05 2.93
N LEU A 13 -6.41 0.83 3.02
CA LEU A 13 -7.35 1.83 3.52
C LEU A 13 -7.09 2.17 4.99
N LEU A 14 -6.79 1.18 5.84
CA LEU A 14 -6.41 1.42 7.23
C LEU A 14 -5.09 2.19 7.35
N GLY A 15 -4.08 1.86 6.55
CA GLY A 15 -2.81 2.60 6.51
C GLY A 15 -2.96 4.03 5.98
N LEU A 16 -3.78 4.25 4.95
CA LEU A 16 -4.06 5.61 4.44
C LEU A 16 -4.86 6.44 5.45
N SER A 17 -5.86 5.83 6.07
CA SER A 17 -6.68 6.49 7.10
C SER A 17 -5.83 6.86 8.30
N SER A 18 -4.85 6.03 8.69
CA SER A 18 -3.97 6.33 9.81
C SER A 18 -3.07 7.54 9.56
N LEU A 19 -2.51 7.66 8.34
CA LEU A 19 -1.75 8.84 7.93
C LEU A 19 -2.61 10.10 7.87
N PHE A 20 -3.86 9.98 7.42
CA PHE A 20 -4.79 11.09 7.34
C PHE A 20 -5.22 11.58 8.74
N MET A 21 -5.58 10.65 9.64
CA MET A 21 -5.89 10.98 11.03
C MET A 21 -4.70 11.63 11.75
N ALA A 22 -3.49 11.18 11.45
CA ALA A 22 -2.26 11.78 11.96
C ALA A 22 -1.91 13.13 11.29
N GLU A 23 -2.71 13.64 10.35
CA GLU A 23 -2.45 14.88 9.60
C GLU A 23 -1.04 14.89 8.97
N ILE A 24 -0.54 13.72 8.55
CA ILE A 24 0.78 13.60 7.92
C ILE A 24 0.68 13.87 6.41
N ILE A 25 -0.43 13.46 5.81
CA ILE A 25 -0.72 13.65 4.38
C ILE A 25 -1.78 14.73 4.18
N SER A 26 -1.68 15.47 3.08
CA SER A 26 -2.68 16.47 2.73
C SER A 26 -4.02 15.82 2.32
N PRO A 27 -5.17 16.49 2.54
CA PRO A 27 -6.48 15.97 2.11
C PRO A 27 -6.56 15.71 0.61
N VAL A 28 -5.90 16.56 -0.20
CA VAL A 28 -5.84 16.42 -1.66
C VAL A 28 -5.14 15.13 -2.05
N LEU A 29 -3.99 14.85 -1.43
CA LEU A 29 -3.22 13.64 -1.69
C LEU A 29 -3.97 12.39 -1.20
N PHE A 30 -4.63 12.47 -0.05
CA PHE A 30 -5.49 11.39 0.45
C PHE A 30 -6.61 11.03 -0.53
N ILE A 31 -7.38 12.02 -1.00
CA ILE A 31 -8.47 11.80 -1.96
C ILE A 31 -7.94 11.21 -3.26
N PHE A 32 -6.84 11.75 -3.79
CA PHE A 32 -6.22 11.26 -5.02
C PHE A 32 -5.85 9.77 -4.92
N VAL A 33 -5.18 9.38 -3.83
CA VAL A 33 -4.75 7.99 -3.63
C VAL A 33 -5.95 7.08 -3.39
N LEU A 34 -6.96 7.56 -2.66
CA LEU A 34 -8.20 6.82 -2.43
C LEU A 34 -8.90 6.50 -3.75
N VAL A 35 -9.02 7.48 -4.65
CA VAL A 35 -9.54 7.27 -6.01
C VAL A 35 -8.73 6.21 -6.77
N LEU A 36 -7.40 6.28 -6.74
CA LEU A 36 -6.54 5.27 -7.39
C LEU A 36 -6.76 3.86 -6.81
N VAL A 37 -6.88 3.73 -5.49
CA VAL A 37 -7.16 2.46 -4.84
C VAL A 37 -8.51 1.89 -5.31
N PHE A 38 -9.56 2.71 -5.36
CA PHE A 38 -10.89 2.32 -5.83
C PHE A 38 -10.95 2.02 -7.35
N CYS A 39 -10.15 2.69 -8.17
CA CYS A 39 -10.08 2.43 -9.61
C CYS A 39 -9.32 1.13 -9.94
N SER A 40 -8.44 0.65 -9.05
CA SER A 40 -7.61 -0.53 -9.30
C SER A 40 -8.38 -1.86 -9.54
N PRO A 41 -9.46 -2.23 -8.80
CA PRO A 41 -10.24 -3.42 -9.11
C PRO A 41 -10.98 -3.32 -10.45
N PHE A 42 -11.47 -2.12 -10.81
CA PHE A 42 -12.16 -1.88 -12.08
C PHE A 42 -11.21 -2.10 -13.27
N ARG A 43 -9.95 -1.64 -13.13
CA ARG A 43 -8.90 -1.90 -14.10
C ARG A 43 -8.61 -3.39 -14.28
N GLN A 44 -8.49 -4.14 -13.18
CA GLN A 44 -8.25 -5.58 -13.22
C GLN A 44 -9.39 -6.32 -13.94
N SER A 45 -10.64 -5.88 -13.74
CA SER A 45 -11.80 -6.40 -14.44
C SER A 45 -11.78 -6.12 -15.95
N LEU A 46 -11.16 -5.01 -16.38
CA LEU A 46 -11.04 -4.63 -17.79
C LEU A 46 -9.82 -5.26 -18.50
N GLY A 47 -9.00 -6.05 -17.80
CA GLY A 47 -7.82 -6.68 -18.37
C GLY A 47 -6.70 -5.70 -18.78
N LEU A 48 -6.78 -4.43 -18.36
CA LEU A 48 -5.78 -3.43 -18.69
C LEU A 48 -4.49 -3.71 -17.91
N VAL A 49 -3.42 -4.07 -18.62
CA VAL A 49 -2.09 -4.28 -18.04
C VAL A 49 -1.22 -3.08 -18.40
N PHE A 50 -0.90 -2.25 -17.42
CA PHE A 50 0.11 -1.22 -17.63
C PHE A 50 1.49 -1.89 -17.75
N GLY A 51 2.22 -1.55 -18.81
CA GLY A 51 3.60 -2.01 -18.96
C GLY A 51 4.47 -1.50 -17.81
N ARG A 52 5.47 -2.30 -17.41
CA ARG A 52 6.43 -1.93 -16.35
C ARG A 52 7.10 -0.58 -16.61
N GLY A 53 7.31 -0.22 -17.88
CA GLY A 53 7.85 1.08 -18.28
C GLY A 53 6.99 2.26 -17.83
N ALA A 54 5.66 2.21 -18.05
CA ALA A 54 4.76 3.29 -17.65
C ALA A 54 4.73 3.49 -16.13
N ILE A 55 4.73 2.38 -15.36
CA ILE A 55 4.76 2.42 -13.89
C ILE A 55 6.09 3.03 -13.41
N ASN A 56 7.22 2.59 -13.98
CA ASN A 56 8.52 3.12 -13.63
C ASN A 56 8.66 4.61 -13.98
N SER A 57 8.12 5.06 -15.12
CA SER A 57 8.10 6.48 -15.49
C SER A 57 7.31 7.32 -14.49
N VAL A 58 6.15 6.84 -14.05
CA VAL A 58 5.35 7.53 -13.02
C VAL A 58 6.11 7.60 -11.69
N VAL A 59 6.71 6.50 -11.25
CA VAL A 59 7.53 6.46 -10.02
C VAL A 59 8.72 7.42 -10.13
N LEU A 60 9.41 7.46 -11.28
CA LEU A 60 10.53 8.36 -11.52
C LEU A 60 10.12 9.83 -11.45
N VAL A 61 9.03 10.21 -12.13
CA VAL A 61 8.51 11.60 -12.11
C VAL A 61 8.16 12.02 -10.69
N ILE A 62 7.50 11.16 -9.93
CA ILE A 62 7.13 11.46 -8.54
C ILE A 62 8.38 11.52 -7.64
N THR A 63 9.36 10.66 -7.85
CA THR A 63 10.64 10.69 -7.11
C THR A 63 11.39 11.99 -7.37
N LEU A 64 11.45 12.44 -8.63
CA LEU A 64 12.05 13.72 -9.00
C LEU A 64 11.31 14.91 -8.39
N TRP A 65 9.97 14.86 -8.38
CA TRP A 65 9.14 15.89 -7.74
C TRP A 65 9.34 15.95 -6.22
N LEU A 66 9.46 14.81 -5.55
CA LEU A 66 9.78 14.74 -4.13
C LEU A 66 11.17 15.29 -3.83
N LEU A 67 12.16 14.93 -4.64
CA LEU A 67 13.54 15.40 -4.49
C LEU A 67 13.63 16.92 -4.70
N PHE A 68 12.88 17.45 -5.68
CA PHE A 68 12.73 18.88 -5.87
C PHE A 68 12.12 19.55 -4.64
N ASN A 69 11.02 19.02 -4.09
CA ASN A 69 10.41 19.61 -2.89
C ASN A 69 11.34 19.59 -1.67
N ALA A 70 12.13 18.53 -1.52
CA ALA A 70 13.11 18.40 -0.46
C ALA A 70 14.18 19.49 -0.51
N PHE A 71 14.75 19.70 -1.70
CA PHE A 71 15.83 20.66 -1.92
C PHE A 71 15.36 22.12 -1.79
N TYR A 72 14.17 22.44 -2.28
CA TYR A 72 13.72 23.84 -2.38
C TYR A 72 12.87 24.32 -1.19
N PHE A 73 12.12 23.43 -0.54
CA PHE A 73 11.18 23.84 0.53
C PHE A 73 11.57 23.35 1.92
N GLY A 74 12.72 22.66 2.08
CA GLY A 74 13.15 22.15 3.38
C GLY A 74 12.11 21.23 4.02
N ALA A 75 11.45 20.41 3.21
CA ALA A 75 10.33 19.60 3.65
C ALA A 75 10.76 18.50 4.64
N ASP A 76 9.88 18.20 5.61
CA ASP A 76 10.09 17.16 6.62
C ASP A 76 10.44 15.80 5.97
N VAL A 77 11.59 15.25 6.35
CA VAL A 77 12.13 13.99 5.81
C VAL A 77 11.15 12.84 6.02
N LEU A 78 10.43 12.83 7.16
CA LEU A 78 9.45 11.79 7.45
C LEU A 78 8.24 11.87 6.50
N ALA A 79 7.75 13.08 6.22
CA ALA A 79 6.65 13.29 5.28
C ALA A 79 7.07 12.90 3.84
N GLN A 80 8.30 13.19 3.44
CA GLN A 80 8.81 12.78 2.12
C GLN A 80 8.95 11.26 1.98
N LEU A 81 9.48 10.58 3.02
CA LEU A 81 9.61 9.12 3.03
C LEU A 81 8.23 8.44 2.95
N LEU A 82 7.24 8.99 3.64
CA LEU A 82 5.86 8.49 3.61
C LEU A 82 5.20 8.75 2.25
N THR A 83 5.44 9.90 1.64
CA THR A 83 4.93 10.20 0.30
C THR A 83 5.59 9.31 -0.77
N PHE A 84 6.89 9.03 -0.63
CA PHE A 84 7.62 8.12 -1.51
C PHE A 84 7.10 6.67 -1.37
N SER A 85 6.98 6.17 -0.14
CA SER A 85 6.41 4.83 0.10
C SER A 85 4.96 4.73 -0.38
N LEU A 86 4.20 5.82 -0.37
CA LEU A 86 2.83 5.87 -0.88
C LEU A 86 2.79 5.76 -2.40
N THR A 87 3.78 6.37 -3.04
CA THR A 87 4.01 6.23 -4.47
C THR A 87 4.38 4.79 -4.84
N LEU A 88 5.26 4.15 -4.06
CA LEU A 88 5.60 2.75 -4.23
C LEU A 88 4.38 1.85 -4.03
N LEU A 89 3.56 2.14 -3.03
CA LEU A 89 2.33 1.39 -2.76
C LEU A 89 1.39 1.44 -3.97
N VAL A 90 1.18 2.62 -4.55
CA VAL A 90 0.39 2.80 -5.77
C VAL A 90 1.03 2.05 -6.94
N ALA A 91 2.33 2.15 -7.14
CA ALA A 91 3.02 1.43 -8.21
C ALA A 91 2.85 -0.10 -8.09
N ILE A 92 2.99 -0.64 -6.88
CA ILE A 92 2.78 -2.06 -6.56
C ILE A 92 1.32 -2.45 -6.79
N LEU A 93 0.37 -1.59 -6.43
CA LEU A 93 -1.06 -1.84 -6.62
C LEU A 93 -1.40 -2.03 -8.10
N TYR A 94 -0.70 -1.30 -8.98
CA TYR A 94 -0.93 -1.31 -10.41
C TYR A 94 -0.05 -2.32 -11.19
N SER A 95 0.97 -2.90 -10.57
CA SER A 95 1.81 -3.95 -11.16
C SER A 95 1.13 -5.33 -11.11
N PRO A 96 1.44 -6.28 -12.02
CA PRO A 96 1.16 -7.70 -11.79
C PRO A 96 1.77 -8.12 -10.45
N LYS A 97 0.92 -8.61 -9.53
CA LYS A 97 1.29 -8.87 -8.13
C LYS A 97 2.01 -10.21 -8.00
N ALA A 98 3.31 -10.19 -7.72
CA ALA A 98 4.04 -11.35 -7.24
C ALA A 98 3.83 -11.56 -5.74
N TYR A 99 4.16 -12.75 -5.21
CA TYR A 99 4.09 -13.05 -3.78
C TYR A 99 4.87 -12.04 -2.92
N ARG A 100 6.06 -11.61 -3.38
CA ARG A 100 6.89 -10.59 -2.71
C ARG A 100 6.18 -9.25 -2.56
N ASP A 101 5.40 -8.86 -3.57
CA ASP A 101 4.75 -7.55 -3.61
C ASP A 101 3.61 -7.46 -2.57
N HIS A 102 2.98 -8.61 -2.27
CA HIS A 102 1.99 -8.73 -1.19
C HIS A 102 2.59 -8.47 0.20
N LEU A 103 3.82 -8.92 0.45
CA LEU A 103 4.54 -8.63 1.70
C LEU A 103 5.01 -7.18 1.77
N GLN A 104 5.43 -6.59 0.64
CA GLN A 104 5.79 -5.17 0.57
C GLN A 104 4.62 -4.26 0.91
N ILE A 105 3.40 -4.55 0.42
CA ILE A 105 2.18 -3.82 0.79
C ILE A 105 1.99 -3.84 2.31
N LEU A 106 2.07 -5.02 2.93
CA LEU A 106 1.90 -5.16 4.38
C LEU A 106 2.95 -4.33 5.14
N LEU A 107 4.22 -4.43 4.75
CA LEU A 107 5.33 -3.72 5.37
C LEU A 107 5.14 -2.20 5.29
N ILE A 108 4.75 -1.68 4.11
CA ILE A 108 4.47 -0.26 3.91
C ILE A 108 3.34 0.20 4.83
N CYS A 109 2.24 -0.56 4.91
CA CYS A 109 1.12 -0.20 5.79
C CYS A 109 1.49 -0.26 7.28
N VAL A 110 2.37 -1.18 7.71
CA VAL A 110 2.90 -1.21 9.08
C VAL A 110 3.69 0.08 9.37
N PHE A 111 4.54 0.52 8.44
CA PHE A 111 5.26 1.78 8.61
C PHE A 111 4.33 2.99 8.70
N TYR A 112 3.19 2.97 8.03
CA TYR A 112 2.18 4.04 8.14
C TYR A 112 1.55 4.10 9.50
N LEU A 113 1.17 2.95 10.07
CA LEU A 113 0.66 2.94 11.43
C LEU A 113 1.73 3.36 12.44
N LEU A 114 2.98 2.92 12.29
CA LEU A 114 4.07 3.35 13.18
C LEU A 114 4.29 4.86 13.09
N ALA A 115 4.36 5.42 11.89
CA ALA A 115 4.49 6.86 11.70
C ALA A 115 3.32 7.63 12.33
N ALA A 116 2.09 7.12 12.19
CA ALA A 116 0.92 7.73 12.79
C ALA A 116 0.92 7.64 14.34
N THR A 117 1.39 6.52 14.92
CA THR A 117 1.53 6.39 16.39
C THR A 117 2.51 7.39 17.00
N LEU A 118 3.55 7.79 16.26
CA LEU A 118 4.53 8.76 16.74
C LEU A 118 3.92 10.16 16.91
N LYS A 119 2.83 10.46 16.19
CA LYS A 119 2.16 11.76 16.20
C LYS A 119 0.86 11.77 17.01
N ILE A 120 0.13 10.65 17.06
CA ILE A 120 -1.17 10.55 17.72
C ILE A 120 -1.29 9.28 18.56
N ALA A 121 -1.76 9.45 19.80
CA ALA A 121 -2.11 8.37 20.72
C ALA A 121 -3.54 8.57 21.28
N THR A 122 -4.55 8.48 20.41
CA THR A 122 -5.97 8.61 20.79
C THR A 122 -6.67 7.25 20.83
N LEU A 123 -7.79 7.16 21.56
CA LEU A 123 -8.59 5.94 21.66
C LEU A 123 -9.16 5.50 20.29
N SER A 124 -9.55 6.46 19.45
CA SER A 124 -9.97 6.20 18.06
C SER A 124 -8.85 5.57 17.23
N PHE A 125 -7.61 6.03 17.42
CA PHE A 125 -6.44 5.44 16.78
C PHE A 125 -6.17 4.02 17.26
N LEU A 126 -6.35 3.74 18.56
CA LEU A 126 -6.19 2.39 19.13
C LEU A 126 -7.14 1.37 18.49
N ILE A 127 -8.41 1.74 18.25
CA ILE A 127 -9.39 0.88 17.57
C ILE A 127 -8.91 0.55 16.15
N MET A 128 -8.43 1.55 15.42
CA MET A 128 -7.90 1.37 14.06
C MET A 128 -6.63 0.50 14.05
N LEU A 129 -5.74 0.67 15.02
CA LEU A 129 -4.55 -0.18 15.20
C LEU A 129 -4.95 -1.64 15.45
N LEU A 130 -5.92 -1.90 16.34
CA LEU A 130 -6.43 -3.24 16.59
C LEU A 130 -7.05 -3.86 15.33
N ALA A 131 -7.87 -3.10 14.61
CA ALA A 131 -8.44 -3.55 13.33
C ALA A 131 -7.34 -3.90 12.33
N PHE A 132 -6.29 -3.07 12.23
CA PHE A 132 -5.15 -3.33 11.37
C PHE A 132 -4.41 -4.61 11.74
N VAL A 133 -4.18 -4.87 13.03
CA VAL A 133 -3.54 -6.09 13.50
C VAL A 133 -4.37 -7.32 13.14
N VAL A 134 -5.68 -7.29 13.37
CA VAL A 134 -6.58 -8.41 13.04
C VAL A 134 -6.57 -8.70 11.54
N VAL A 135 -6.70 -7.67 10.71
CA VAL A 135 -6.68 -7.81 9.25
C VAL A 135 -5.29 -8.26 8.76
N GLY A 136 -4.21 -7.77 9.39
CA GLY A 136 -2.84 -8.13 9.06
C GLY A 136 -2.53 -9.59 9.33
N ILE A 137 -2.98 -10.12 10.48
CA ILE A 137 -2.86 -11.54 10.82
C ILE A 137 -3.67 -12.39 9.82
N ALA A 138 -4.92 -12.00 9.54
CA ALA A 138 -5.74 -12.71 8.56
C ALA A 138 -5.09 -12.72 7.16
N TYR A 139 -4.52 -11.60 6.74
CA TYR A 139 -3.82 -11.48 5.47
C TYR A 139 -2.56 -12.36 5.40
N LEU A 140 -1.76 -12.41 6.46
CA LEU A 140 -0.59 -13.29 6.55
C LEU A 140 -0.98 -14.77 6.51
N ASN A 141 -2.05 -15.15 7.22
CA ASN A 141 -2.56 -16.53 7.18
C ASN A 141 -3.01 -16.92 5.77
N LEU A 142 -3.76 -16.05 5.08
CA LEU A 142 -4.18 -16.30 3.70
C LEU A 142 -2.99 -16.38 2.73
N LEU A 143 -1.95 -15.56 2.94
CA LEU A 143 -0.72 -15.65 2.17
C LEU A 143 0.02 -16.96 2.40
N ASN A 144 0.04 -17.45 3.65
CA ASN A 144 0.72 -18.71 3.97
C ASN A 144 -0.02 -19.91 3.38
N ILE A 145 -1.35 -19.95 3.49
CA ILE A 145 -2.20 -20.98 2.86
C ILE A 145 -1.96 -21.01 1.34
N ARG A 146 -1.98 -19.85 0.68
CA ARG A 146 -1.74 -19.78 -0.77
C ARG A 146 -0.31 -20.24 -1.14
N ARG A 147 0.68 -19.99 -0.28
CA ARG A 147 2.05 -20.45 -0.49
C ARG A 147 2.15 -21.97 -0.35
N GLU A 148 1.42 -22.55 0.59
CA GLU A 148 1.35 -24.00 0.81
C GLU A 148 0.65 -24.68 -0.37
N GLU A 149 -0.46 -24.15 -0.86
CA GLU A 149 -1.13 -24.62 -2.09
C GLU A 149 -0.17 -24.64 -3.29
N LEU A 150 0.56 -23.53 -3.52
CA LEU A 150 1.57 -23.43 -4.59
C LEU A 150 2.79 -24.35 -4.39
N ARG A 151 3.08 -24.77 -3.15
CA ARG A 151 4.14 -25.75 -2.84
C ARG A 151 3.67 -27.19 -2.97
N CYS A 152 2.38 -27.44 -2.78
CA CYS A 152 1.76 -28.75 -2.83
C CYS A 152 1.22 -29.10 -4.21
N GLU A 153 1.26 -28.19 -5.20
CA GLU A 153 1.08 -28.57 -6.60
C GLU A 153 2.18 -29.58 -6.98
N PRO A 154 1.83 -30.86 -7.23
CA PRO A 154 2.82 -31.85 -7.58
C PRO A 154 3.43 -31.45 -8.92
N ILE A 155 4.73 -31.75 -9.05
CA ILE A 155 5.48 -31.80 -10.30
C ILE A 155 4.82 -32.87 -11.18
N HIS A 156 3.68 -32.54 -11.77
CA HIS A 156 2.88 -33.37 -12.66
C HIS A 156 2.46 -32.54 -13.87
N GLN A 157 3.42 -31.85 -14.47
CA GLN A 157 3.42 -31.65 -15.91
C GLN A 157 4.83 -31.92 -16.41
N LEU A 158 4.90 -32.99 -17.20
CA LEU A 158 6.04 -33.48 -17.98
C LEU A 158 6.71 -32.38 -18.81
#